data_AF-A0A6N2MPQ9-F1
#
_entry.id   AF-A0A6N2MPQ9-F1
#
_cell.length_a   1.000
_cell.length_b   1.000
_cell.length_c   1.000
_cell.angle_alpha   90.00
_cell.angle_beta   90.00
_cell.angle_gamma   90.00
#
_symmetry.space_group_name_H-M   'P 1'
#
loop_
_entity.id
_entity.type
_entity.pdbx_description
1 polymer ?
#
loop_
_entity_poly.entity_id
_entity_poly.type
_entity_poly.pdbx_seq_one_letter_code
_entity_poly.pdbx_strand_id
1 'polypeptide(L)'
;MIVMNYYRARMHGWPNTYVFTKAMGEMLLVHHSRDTVPLVILRPTMVTSTYQEPFPGWLEGVRTIDGVAVGYAKGKLKAFPFNPKLTVDVIPADMVINALIMAMVEYANRSTPSEIIYHVGSSLRNPFTFSNFQELNFRYFVQNPLIDKDGKPIKVGKVTAFSTMASFRIYMAIRYSLALKVFHLAISTVLFQKSWKDKYIALERNLKRAMRLQIAYSDLQIAFLLRFDDANSEELQIAATKTCSEAHAFNFDPTSINWEAYMMGAHFPGLVKHVLK
;
A
#
# COMPACT_ATOMS: atom_id res chain seq x y z
N MET A 1 21.66 11.33 -5.57
CA MET A 1 21.69 10.03 -4.86
C MET A 1 20.44 9.18 -5.10
N ILE A 2 19.22 9.66 -4.79
CA ILE A 2 17.96 8.90 -4.94
C ILE A 2 17.71 8.43 -6.40
N VAL A 3 17.93 9.31 -7.38
CA VAL A 3 17.74 9.01 -8.81
C VAL A 3 18.71 7.92 -9.31
N MET A 4 19.96 7.94 -8.87
CA MET A 4 20.97 6.96 -9.30
C MET A 4 20.68 5.56 -8.75
N ASN A 5 20.23 5.48 -7.49
CA ASN A 5 19.85 4.20 -6.89
C ASN A 5 18.60 3.60 -7.58
N TYR A 6 17.65 4.44 -7.96
CA TYR A 6 16.47 4.03 -8.73
C TYR A 6 16.84 3.38 -10.08
N TYR A 7 17.73 4.01 -10.86
CA TYR A 7 18.18 3.42 -12.12
C TYR A 7 18.90 2.08 -11.92
N ARG A 8 19.72 1.95 -10.86
CA ARG A 8 20.40 0.70 -10.52
C ARG A 8 19.42 -0.44 -10.26
N ALA A 9 18.40 -0.23 -9.44
CA ALA A 9 17.39 -1.26 -9.18
C ALA A 9 16.73 -1.75 -10.48
N ARG A 10 16.38 -0.82 -11.37
CA ARG A 10 15.77 -1.15 -12.67
C ARG A 10 16.71 -1.86 -13.63
N MET A 11 18.00 -1.54 -13.65
CA MET A 11 18.99 -2.28 -14.45
C MET A 11 19.07 -3.76 -14.04
N HIS A 12 18.82 -4.05 -12.77
CA HIS A 12 18.77 -5.42 -12.24
C HIS A 12 17.36 -6.03 -12.25
N GLY A 13 16.39 -5.41 -12.94
CA GLY A 13 15.03 -5.95 -13.09
C GLY A 13 14.08 -5.71 -11.90
N TRP A 14 14.49 -4.92 -10.90
CA TRP A 14 13.67 -4.67 -9.71
C TRP A 14 12.87 -3.37 -9.84
N PRO A 15 11.62 -3.34 -9.33
CA PRO A 15 10.71 -2.20 -9.50
C PRO A 15 11.16 -0.97 -8.73
N ASN A 16 11.86 -1.14 -7.62
CA ASN A 16 12.40 -0.04 -6.83
C ASN A 16 13.59 -0.50 -5.98
N THR A 17 14.27 0.47 -5.36
CA THR A 17 15.43 0.24 -4.52
C THR A 17 15.13 -0.57 -3.27
N TYR A 18 13.92 -0.49 -2.72
CA TYR A 18 13.54 -1.22 -1.51
C TYR A 18 13.46 -2.73 -1.76
N VAL A 19 12.75 -3.15 -2.81
CA VAL A 19 12.64 -4.58 -3.14
C VAL A 19 14.00 -5.11 -3.59
N PHE A 20 14.78 -4.31 -4.32
CA PHE A 20 16.15 -4.68 -4.72
C PHE A 20 17.05 -4.96 -3.51
N THR A 21 17.07 -4.07 -2.51
CA THR A 21 17.92 -4.27 -1.32
C THR A 21 17.43 -5.42 -0.44
N LYS A 22 16.12 -5.66 -0.35
CA LYS A 22 15.57 -6.83 0.34
C LYS A 22 16.01 -8.13 -0.32
N ALA A 23 15.91 -8.22 -1.65
CA ALA A 23 16.36 -9.38 -2.40
C ALA A 23 17.88 -9.64 -2.22
N MET A 24 18.70 -8.60 -2.28
CA MET A 24 20.14 -8.73 -2.00
C MET A 24 20.41 -9.23 -0.57
N GLY A 25 19.65 -8.76 0.42
CA GLY A 25 19.78 -9.21 1.80
C GLY A 25 19.45 -10.69 1.95
N GLU A 26 18.37 -11.16 1.31
CA GLU A 26 18.02 -12.58 1.29
C GLU A 26 19.11 -13.44 0.63
N MET A 27 19.66 -13.00 -0.50
CA MET A 27 20.77 -13.70 -1.17
C MET A 27 22.00 -13.82 -0.26
N LEU A 28 22.33 -12.74 0.46
CA LEU A 28 23.47 -12.71 1.38
C LEU A 28 23.27 -13.65 2.57
N LEU A 29 22.06 -13.69 3.15
CA LEU A 29 21.70 -14.60 4.23
C LEU A 29 21.75 -16.06 3.77
N VAL A 30 21.16 -16.37 2.61
CA VAL A 30 21.19 -17.73 2.06
C VAL A 30 22.63 -18.17 1.76
N HIS A 31 23.48 -17.27 1.26
CA HIS A 31 24.85 -17.61 0.91
C HIS A 31 25.76 -17.86 2.12
N HIS A 32 25.58 -17.10 3.22
CA HIS A 32 26.49 -17.19 4.38
C HIS A 32 25.92 -17.93 5.59
N SER A 33 24.59 -17.96 5.75
CA SER A 33 23.94 -18.38 7.01
C SER A 33 23.24 -19.72 6.91
N ARG A 34 22.93 -20.21 5.70
CA ARG A 34 22.08 -21.40 5.50
C ARG A 34 22.60 -22.65 6.22
N ASP A 35 23.91 -22.84 6.27
CA ASP A 35 24.53 -24.04 6.84
C ASP A 35 25.19 -23.79 8.21
N THR A 36 25.10 -22.55 8.73
CA THR A 36 25.78 -22.15 9.97
C THR A 36 24.81 -21.79 11.09
N VAL A 37 23.63 -21.29 10.76
CA VAL A 37 22.58 -20.94 11.74
C VAL A 37 21.19 -21.29 11.20
N PRO A 38 20.22 -21.59 12.10
CA PRO A 38 18.82 -21.65 11.74
C PRO A 38 18.36 -20.42 10.94
N LEU A 39 17.82 -20.65 9.74
CA LEU A 39 17.40 -19.58 8.83
C LEU A 39 15.98 -19.79 8.33
N VAL A 40 15.12 -18.79 8.59
CA VAL A 40 13.78 -18.63 8.02
C VAL A 40 13.63 -17.22 7.46
N ILE A 41 13.05 -17.11 6.29
CA ILE A 41 12.79 -15.87 5.55
C ILE A 41 11.29 -15.73 5.36
N LEU A 42 10.70 -14.74 6.03
CA LEU A 42 9.31 -14.35 5.84
C LEU A 42 9.21 -13.21 4.82
N ARG A 43 8.38 -13.39 3.79
CA ARG A 43 8.11 -12.40 2.74
C ARG A 43 6.67 -11.90 2.84
N PRO A 44 6.38 -10.90 3.69
CA PRO A 44 5.06 -10.31 3.75
C PRO A 44 4.80 -9.41 2.55
N THR A 45 3.53 -9.30 2.17
CA THR A 45 3.06 -8.32 1.18
C THR A 45 2.84 -6.96 1.86
N MET A 46 2.03 -6.06 1.31
CA MET A 46 1.89 -4.74 1.93
C MET A 46 1.18 -4.84 3.28
N VAL A 47 1.92 -4.58 4.35
CA VAL A 47 1.41 -4.70 5.70
C VAL A 47 0.52 -3.50 6.06
N THR A 48 -0.72 -3.79 6.45
CA THR A 48 -1.73 -2.83 6.92
C THR A 48 -1.78 -2.79 8.45
N SER A 49 -2.81 -2.17 9.03
CA SER A 49 -3.00 -2.19 10.48
C SER A 49 -3.22 -3.62 11.01
N THR A 50 -3.26 -3.75 12.32
CA THR A 50 -3.61 -5.01 12.98
C THR A 50 -5.10 -5.35 12.76
N TYR A 51 -5.38 -6.63 12.59
CA TYR A 51 -6.73 -7.18 12.46
C TYR A 51 -7.38 -7.36 13.83
N GLN A 52 -6.66 -7.97 14.78
CA GLN A 52 -7.10 -8.31 16.13
C GLN A 52 -6.13 -7.82 17.21
N GLU A 53 -4.84 -8.16 17.12
CA GLU A 53 -3.88 -7.96 18.22
C GLU A 53 -2.83 -6.89 17.91
N PRO A 54 -2.35 -6.11 18.90
CA PRO A 54 -2.79 -6.07 20.30
C PRO A 54 -4.18 -5.41 20.49
N PHE A 55 -4.66 -4.70 19.48
CA PHE A 55 -6.04 -4.26 19.33
C PHE A 55 -6.29 -3.94 17.85
N PRO A 56 -7.53 -3.99 17.34
CA PRO A 56 -7.81 -3.74 15.94
C PRO A 56 -7.45 -2.32 15.51
N GLY A 57 -6.85 -2.18 14.32
CA GLY A 57 -6.57 -0.88 13.71
C GLY A 57 -5.30 -0.20 14.22
N TRP A 58 -4.46 -0.89 15.00
CA TRP A 58 -3.15 -0.35 15.36
C TRP A 58 -2.23 -0.29 14.13
N LEU A 59 -1.57 0.84 13.96
CA LEU A 59 -0.52 1.02 12.95
C LEU A 59 0.40 2.18 13.35
N GLU A 60 1.62 2.13 12.80
CA GLU A 60 2.61 3.19 12.94
C GLU A 60 2.99 3.77 11.58
N GLY A 61 2.76 5.08 11.44
CA GLY A 61 3.10 5.85 10.24
C GLY A 61 2.16 5.61 9.05
N VAL A 62 2.49 6.27 7.93
CA VAL A 62 1.78 6.12 6.65
C VAL A 62 2.60 5.18 5.76
N ARG A 63 2.03 4.02 5.40
CA ARG A 63 2.60 3.12 4.40
C ARG A 63 1.93 3.31 3.04
N THR A 64 2.29 2.49 2.05
CA THR A 64 1.92 2.66 0.63
C THR A 64 0.42 2.93 0.42
N ILE A 65 -0.44 2.00 0.87
CA ILE A 65 -1.89 2.11 0.66
C ILE A 65 -2.52 3.17 1.57
N ASP A 66 -1.99 3.33 2.78
CA ASP A 66 -2.38 4.36 3.73
C ASP A 66 -2.18 5.76 3.13
N GLY A 67 -1.09 5.96 2.38
CA GLY A 67 -0.82 7.24 1.72
C GLY A 67 -1.87 7.61 0.68
N VAL A 68 -2.42 6.61 -0.01
CA VAL A 68 -3.54 6.79 -0.94
C VAL A 68 -4.80 7.15 -0.15
N ALA A 69 -5.12 6.42 0.92
CA ALA A 69 -6.28 6.70 1.78
C ALA A 69 -6.21 8.09 2.41
N VAL A 70 -5.07 8.47 2.99
CA VAL A 70 -4.84 9.78 3.61
C VAL A 70 -4.89 10.90 2.57
N GLY A 71 -4.30 10.69 1.39
CA GLY A 71 -4.35 11.65 0.29
C GLY A 71 -5.79 11.89 -0.17
N TYR A 72 -6.58 10.81 -0.23
CA TYR A 72 -8.01 10.84 -0.53
C TYR A 72 -8.82 11.57 0.54
N ALA A 73 -8.70 11.16 1.80
CA ALA A 73 -9.42 11.71 2.94
C ALA A 73 -9.16 13.22 3.13
N LYS A 74 -7.96 13.69 2.79
CA LYS A 74 -7.60 15.12 2.80
C LYS A 74 -8.09 15.90 1.57
N GLY A 75 -8.89 15.28 0.70
CA GLY A 75 -9.43 15.87 -0.53
C GLY A 75 -8.37 16.19 -1.60
N LYS A 76 -7.17 15.61 -1.48
CA LYS A 76 -6.02 15.90 -2.37
C LYS A 76 -5.93 14.94 -3.55
N LEU A 77 -6.62 13.81 -3.50
CA LEU A 77 -6.60 12.78 -4.54
C LEU A 77 -7.93 12.76 -5.31
N LYS A 78 -7.94 13.35 -6.52
CA LYS A 78 -9.14 13.42 -7.38
C LYS A 78 -9.09 12.46 -8.57
N ALA A 79 -7.89 12.14 -9.03
CA ALA A 79 -7.62 11.25 -10.15
C ALA A 79 -6.38 10.41 -9.83
N PHE A 80 -6.37 9.14 -10.26
CA PHE A 80 -5.28 8.23 -9.93
C PHE A 80 -5.02 7.22 -11.06
N PRO A 81 -3.75 7.00 -11.49
CA PRO A 81 -3.41 6.06 -12.55
C PRO A 81 -3.35 4.64 -12.01
N PHE A 82 -4.50 4.06 -11.72
CA PHE A 82 -4.62 2.67 -11.30
C PHE A 82 -5.72 1.96 -12.06
N ASN A 83 -5.40 0.75 -12.52
CA ASN A 83 -6.41 -0.15 -13.03
C ASN A 83 -7.23 -0.69 -11.85
N PRO A 84 -8.53 -0.38 -11.76
CA PRO A 84 -9.37 -0.74 -10.61
C PRO A 84 -9.54 -2.26 -10.45
N LYS A 85 -9.26 -3.05 -11.50
CA LYS A 85 -9.33 -4.51 -11.48
C LYS A 85 -8.11 -5.19 -10.88
N LEU A 86 -7.02 -4.47 -10.63
CA LEU A 86 -5.81 -5.05 -10.05
C LEU A 86 -6.04 -5.38 -8.57
N THR A 87 -5.46 -6.51 -8.16
CA THR A 87 -5.43 -6.93 -6.76
C THR A 87 -4.40 -6.10 -6.01
N VAL A 88 -4.79 -5.60 -4.85
CA VAL A 88 -3.95 -4.96 -3.85
C VAL A 88 -3.52 -6.06 -2.90
N ASP A 89 -2.28 -6.52 -3.02
CA ASP A 89 -1.79 -7.55 -2.10
C ASP A 89 -1.41 -6.93 -0.75
N VAL A 90 -2.32 -7.07 0.22
CA VAL A 90 -2.19 -6.55 1.57
C VAL A 90 -2.39 -7.63 2.61
N ILE A 91 -1.75 -7.50 3.76
CA ILE A 91 -1.93 -8.40 4.89
C ILE A 91 -1.94 -7.59 6.20
N PRO A 92 -2.77 -7.93 7.21
CA PRO A 92 -2.70 -7.31 8.53
C PRO A 92 -1.38 -7.57 9.25
N ALA A 93 -0.94 -6.62 10.08
CA ALA A 93 0.36 -6.68 10.75
C ALA A 93 0.50 -7.86 11.72
N ASP A 94 -0.54 -8.13 12.50
CA ASP A 94 -0.61 -9.24 13.43
C ASP A 94 -0.57 -10.61 12.73
N MET A 95 -1.23 -10.76 11.58
CA MET A 95 -1.12 -12.00 10.80
C MET A 95 0.33 -12.27 10.32
N VAL A 96 1.10 -11.23 10.00
CA VAL A 96 2.53 -11.39 9.66
C VAL A 96 3.34 -11.86 10.87
N ILE A 97 3.06 -11.31 12.05
CA ILE A 97 3.74 -11.71 13.29
C ILE A 97 3.36 -13.13 13.68
N ASN A 98 2.08 -13.49 13.55
CA ASN A 98 1.58 -14.84 13.80
C ASN A 98 2.25 -15.86 12.87
N ALA A 99 2.35 -15.55 11.57
CA ALA A 99 3.08 -16.39 10.62
C ALA A 99 4.56 -16.53 11.00
N LEU A 100 5.22 -15.46 11.46
CA LEU A 100 6.61 -15.49 11.90
C LEU A 100 6.81 -16.42 13.10
N ILE A 101 5.95 -16.30 14.12
CA ILE A 101 6.02 -17.12 15.33
C ILE A 101 5.78 -18.60 14.98
N MET A 102 4.76 -18.88 14.16
CA MET A 102 4.49 -20.25 13.71
C MET A 102 5.61 -20.83 12.87
N ALA A 103 6.23 -20.04 12.00
CA ALA A 103 7.40 -20.48 11.23
C ALA A 103 8.58 -20.84 12.15
N MET A 104 8.81 -20.08 13.21
CA MET A 104 9.86 -20.39 14.20
C MET A 104 9.56 -21.67 14.97
N VAL A 105 8.32 -21.87 15.42
CA VAL A 105 7.89 -23.07 16.14
C VAL A 105 8.02 -24.31 15.26
N GLU A 106 7.52 -24.23 14.03
CA GLU A 106 7.60 -25.34 13.08
C GLU A 106 9.05 -25.68 12.73
N TYR A 107 9.89 -24.66 12.49
CA TYR A 107 11.31 -24.86 12.24
C TYR A 107 12.01 -25.59 13.39
N ALA A 108 11.72 -25.21 14.64
CA ALA A 108 12.31 -25.83 15.83
C ALA A 108 11.88 -27.29 16.02
N ASN A 109 10.70 -27.67 15.53
CA ASN A 109 10.15 -29.01 15.67
C ASN A 109 10.55 -29.97 14.53
N ARG A 110 11.13 -29.47 13.42
CA ARG A 110 11.54 -30.30 12.29
C ARG A 110 12.95 -30.87 12.46
N SER A 111 13.10 -32.17 12.19
CA SER A 111 14.40 -32.86 12.19
C SER A 111 15.31 -32.46 11.02
N THR A 112 14.73 -31.98 9.92
CA THR A 112 15.45 -31.47 8.74
C THR A 112 14.73 -30.25 8.19
N PRO A 113 15.34 -29.06 8.20
CA PRO A 113 14.72 -27.87 7.62
C PRO A 113 14.80 -27.91 6.08
N SER A 114 13.67 -28.09 5.39
CA SER A 114 13.59 -28.00 3.92
C SER A 114 13.09 -26.63 3.44
N GLU A 115 12.14 -26.03 4.16
CA GLU A 115 11.50 -24.76 3.77
C GLU A 115 12.14 -23.58 4.51
N ILE A 116 12.70 -22.67 3.72
CA ILE A 116 13.35 -21.46 4.25
C ILE A 116 12.46 -20.23 3.98
N ILE A 117 11.52 -20.27 3.05
CA ILE A 117 10.80 -19.09 2.57
C ILE A 117 9.29 -19.27 2.68
N TYR A 118 8.64 -18.32 3.35
CA TYR A 118 7.18 -18.24 3.48
C TYR A 118 6.68 -16.90 2.92
N HIS A 119 5.80 -16.94 1.92
CA HIS A 119 5.14 -15.74 1.39
C HIS A 119 3.83 -15.51 2.14
N VAL A 120 3.69 -14.36 2.79
CA VAL A 120 2.53 -14.03 3.62
C VAL A 120 1.77 -12.89 2.94
N GLY A 121 0.73 -13.26 2.21
CA GLY A 121 -0.10 -12.33 1.44
C GLY A 121 -1.53 -12.82 1.35
N SER A 122 -2.40 -11.98 0.79
CA SER A 122 -3.82 -12.33 0.63
C SER A 122 -4.24 -12.48 -0.83
N SER A 123 -3.42 -12.02 -1.78
CA SER A 123 -3.86 -11.88 -3.17
C SER A 123 -4.30 -13.17 -3.86
N LEU A 124 -3.72 -14.31 -3.49
CA LEU A 124 -4.04 -15.60 -4.09
C LEU A 124 -5.33 -16.21 -3.53
N ARG A 125 -5.53 -16.12 -2.20
CA ARG A 125 -6.62 -16.79 -1.47
C ARG A 125 -7.82 -15.90 -1.15
N ASN A 126 -7.58 -14.63 -0.83
CA ASN A 126 -8.62 -13.67 -0.48
C ASN A 126 -8.37 -12.32 -1.17
N PRO A 127 -8.56 -12.24 -2.50
CA PRO A 127 -8.15 -11.09 -3.29
C PRO A 127 -8.94 -9.82 -2.94
N PHE A 128 -8.21 -8.75 -2.58
CA PHE A 128 -8.76 -7.42 -2.38
C PHE A 128 -8.39 -6.50 -3.55
N THR A 129 -9.37 -5.96 -4.28
CA THR A 129 -9.08 -5.14 -5.48
C THR A 129 -8.98 -3.65 -5.19
N PHE A 130 -8.34 -2.89 -6.08
CA PHE A 130 -8.35 -1.42 -6.01
C PHE A 130 -9.77 -0.85 -6.10
N SER A 131 -10.69 -1.50 -6.83
CA SER A 131 -12.09 -1.11 -6.85
C SER A 131 -12.75 -1.27 -5.48
N ASN A 132 -12.50 -2.39 -4.78
CA ASN A 132 -13.00 -2.57 -3.41
C ASN A 132 -12.41 -1.51 -2.48
N PHE A 133 -11.10 -1.29 -2.55
CA PHE A 133 -10.43 -0.27 -1.77
C PHE A 133 -11.03 1.12 -2.00
N GLN A 134 -11.18 1.54 -3.27
CA GLN A 134 -11.74 2.86 -3.61
C GLN A 134 -13.17 3.03 -3.08
N GLU A 135 -14.02 2.01 -3.23
CA GLU A 135 -15.40 2.07 -2.76
C GLU A 135 -15.50 2.17 -1.23
N LEU A 136 -14.74 1.34 -0.50
CA LEU A 136 -14.72 1.39 0.96
C LEU A 136 -14.15 2.72 1.47
N ASN A 137 -13.11 3.24 0.82
CA ASN A 137 -12.51 4.54 1.15
C ASN A 137 -13.53 5.69 0.94
N PHE A 138 -14.25 5.68 -0.19
CA PHE A 138 -15.31 6.64 -0.47
C PHE A 138 -16.42 6.56 0.58
N ARG A 139 -16.97 5.36 0.83
CA ARG A 139 -18.04 5.16 1.82
C ARG A 139 -17.64 5.64 3.21
N TYR A 140 -16.44 5.25 3.68
CA TYR A 140 -15.96 5.62 5.01
C TYR A 140 -15.81 7.14 5.18
N PHE A 141 -15.09 7.83 4.28
CA PHE A 141 -14.79 9.26 4.45
C PHE A 141 -15.93 10.20 4.02
N VAL A 142 -16.95 9.70 3.32
CA VAL A 142 -18.23 10.43 3.18
C VAL A 142 -19.00 10.42 4.50
N GLN A 143 -19.03 9.28 5.20
CA GLN A 143 -19.71 9.15 6.51
C GLN A 143 -18.91 9.82 7.64
N ASN A 144 -17.58 9.75 7.57
CA ASN A 144 -16.65 10.24 8.59
C ASN A 144 -15.67 11.25 7.95
N PRO A 145 -16.14 12.43 7.52
CA PRO A 145 -15.27 13.42 6.88
C PRO A 145 -14.21 13.92 7.86
N LEU A 146 -12.97 14.05 7.37
CA LEU A 146 -11.93 14.74 8.13
C LEU A 146 -12.27 16.21 8.28
N ILE A 147 -11.80 16.82 9.37
CA ILE A 147 -11.95 18.25 9.63
C ILE A 147 -10.72 18.98 9.13
N ASP A 148 -10.93 20.06 8.37
CA ASP A 148 -9.84 20.92 7.93
C ASP A 148 -9.39 21.91 9.03
N LYS A 149 -8.43 22.77 8.69
CA LYS A 149 -7.88 23.75 9.64
C LYS A 149 -8.90 24.81 10.08
N ASP A 150 -9.97 24.99 9.31
CA ASP A 150 -11.01 25.98 9.55
C ASP A 150 -12.22 25.36 10.26
N GLY A 151 -12.08 24.11 10.74
CA GLY A 151 -13.16 23.38 11.42
C GLY A 151 -14.23 22.84 10.47
N LYS A 152 -14.00 22.85 9.15
CA LYS A 152 -15.00 22.43 8.15
C LYS A 152 -14.77 20.97 7.71
N PRO A 153 -15.86 20.20 7.50
CA PRO A 153 -15.76 18.87 6.94
C PRO A 153 -15.19 18.89 5.51
N ILE A 154 -14.14 18.11 5.28
CA ILE A 154 -13.55 17.92 3.95
C ILE A 154 -14.49 17.05 3.12
N LYS A 155 -15.07 17.64 2.07
CA LYS A 155 -15.92 16.93 1.12
C LYS A 155 -15.07 16.13 0.14
N VAL A 156 -15.15 14.81 0.24
CA VAL A 156 -14.54 13.88 -0.72
C VAL A 156 -15.56 13.47 -1.79
N GLY A 157 -15.07 13.12 -2.98
CA GLY A 157 -15.89 12.63 -4.09
C GLY A 157 -15.32 11.32 -4.65
N LYS A 158 -15.97 10.72 -5.64
CA LYS A 158 -15.42 9.53 -6.31
C LYS A 158 -14.14 9.88 -7.07
N VAL A 159 -13.10 9.06 -6.92
CA VAL A 159 -11.82 9.22 -7.62
C VAL A 159 -11.96 8.70 -9.05
N THR A 160 -11.46 9.45 -10.03
CA THR A 160 -11.35 8.95 -11.40
C THR A 160 -10.12 8.05 -11.53
N ALA A 161 -10.34 6.75 -11.73
CA ALA A 161 -9.29 5.76 -11.95
C ALA A 161 -8.95 5.64 -13.46
N PHE A 162 -7.67 5.51 -13.78
CA PHE A 162 -7.19 5.35 -15.16
C PHE A 162 -6.42 4.04 -15.30
N SER A 163 -6.90 3.16 -16.18
CA SER A 163 -6.28 1.86 -16.43
C SER A 163 -4.91 1.95 -17.11
N THR A 164 -4.63 3.04 -17.80
CA THR A 164 -3.36 3.24 -18.51
C THR A 164 -2.71 4.57 -18.13
N MET A 165 -1.38 4.59 -18.11
CA MET A 165 -0.63 5.82 -17.85
C MET A 165 -0.87 6.88 -18.92
N ALA A 166 -1.08 6.48 -20.18
CA ALA A 166 -1.38 7.38 -21.28
C ALA A 166 -2.69 8.16 -21.05
N SER A 167 -3.77 7.45 -20.69
CA SER A 167 -5.06 8.10 -20.41
C SER A 167 -4.99 9.05 -19.20
N PHE A 168 -4.27 8.66 -18.14
CA PHE A 168 -4.01 9.54 -17.00
C PHE A 168 -3.25 10.82 -17.42
N ARG A 169 -2.18 10.70 -18.22
CA ARG A 169 -1.41 11.85 -18.70
C ARG A 169 -2.25 12.78 -19.57
N ILE A 170 -3.09 12.24 -20.45
CA ILE A 170 -4.03 13.02 -21.27
C ILE A 170 -5.00 13.79 -20.38
N TYR A 171 -5.63 13.10 -19.41
CA TYR A 171 -6.53 13.74 -18.45
C TYR A 171 -5.82 14.85 -17.67
N MET A 172 -4.61 14.60 -17.19
CA MET A 172 -3.82 15.58 -16.45
C MET A 172 -3.46 16.79 -17.31
N ALA A 173 -3.10 16.58 -18.58
CA ALA A 173 -2.83 17.67 -19.53
C ALA A 173 -4.10 18.51 -19.76
N ILE A 174 -5.22 17.88 -20.08
CA ILE A 174 -6.48 18.59 -20.33
C ILE A 174 -6.92 19.37 -19.10
N ARG A 175 -6.90 18.75 -17.93
CA ARG A 175 -7.44 19.34 -16.70
C ARG A 175 -6.55 20.40 -16.08
N TYR A 176 -5.23 20.23 -16.15
CA TYR A 176 -4.28 21.08 -15.42
C TYR A 176 -3.36 21.89 -16.33
N SER A 177 -2.85 21.35 -17.44
CA SER A 177 -1.88 22.09 -18.27
C SER A 177 -2.56 23.17 -19.12
N LEU A 178 -3.74 22.90 -19.69
CA LEU A 178 -4.55 23.91 -20.37
C LEU A 178 -5.00 25.00 -19.39
N ALA A 179 -5.53 24.61 -18.23
CA ALA A 179 -5.93 25.55 -17.19
C ALA A 179 -4.75 26.42 -16.72
N LEU A 180 -3.56 25.83 -16.50
CA LEU A 180 -2.34 26.57 -16.15
C LEU A 180 -1.95 27.60 -17.21
N LYS A 181 -2.01 27.24 -18.50
CA LYS A 181 -1.72 28.17 -19.61
C LYS A 181 -2.71 29.32 -19.67
N VAL A 182 -4.00 29.05 -19.45
CA VAL A 182 -5.04 30.09 -19.39
C VAL A 182 -4.82 31.01 -18.19
N PHE A 183 -4.53 30.46 -17.01
CA PHE A 183 -4.20 31.26 -15.83
C PHE A 183 -2.93 32.09 -16.04
N HIS A 184 -1.89 31.52 -16.66
CA HIS A 184 -0.65 32.23 -16.97
C HIS A 184 -0.90 33.41 -17.91
N LEU A 185 -1.68 33.19 -18.98
CA LEU A 185 -2.06 34.25 -19.91
C LEU A 185 -2.86 35.35 -19.21
N ALA A 186 -3.88 34.98 -18.42
CA ALA A 186 -4.70 35.92 -17.66
C ALA A 186 -3.90 36.73 -16.63
N ILE A 187 -2.93 36.12 -15.94
CA ILE A 187 -2.02 36.82 -15.02
C ILE A 187 -1.09 37.78 -15.78
N SER A 188 -0.67 37.44 -17.00
CA SER A 188 0.18 38.31 -17.83
C SER A 188 -0.58 39.48 -18.47
N THR A 189 -1.90 39.39 -18.64
CA THR A 189 -2.72 40.42 -19.31
C THR A 189 -3.57 41.27 -18.37
N VAL A 190 -3.94 40.76 -17.18
CA VAL A 190 -4.76 41.49 -16.19
C VAL A 190 -3.90 41.89 -15.00
N LEU A 191 -3.92 43.18 -14.63
CA LEU A 191 -3.21 43.73 -13.48
C LEU A 191 -3.51 42.94 -12.19
N PHE A 192 -2.57 42.06 -11.82
CA PHE A 192 -2.33 41.44 -10.52
C PHE A 192 -3.51 41.38 -9.53
N GLN A 193 -4.56 40.62 -9.85
CA GLN A 193 -5.48 40.15 -8.82
C GLN A 193 -4.86 38.97 -8.06
N LYS A 194 -4.53 39.20 -6.79
CA LYS A 194 -4.00 38.20 -5.83
C LYS A 194 -4.72 36.84 -5.91
N SER A 195 -6.04 36.85 -6.08
CA SER A 195 -6.89 35.64 -6.22
C SER A 195 -6.49 34.71 -7.38
N TRP A 196 -6.06 35.24 -8.52
CA TRP A 196 -5.68 34.44 -9.69
C TRP A 196 -4.30 33.81 -9.51
N LYS A 197 -3.38 34.55 -8.88
CA LYS A 197 -2.05 34.05 -8.52
C LYS A 197 -2.14 32.87 -7.54
N ASP A 198 -3.00 32.99 -6.53
CA ASP A 198 -3.23 31.91 -5.55
C ASP A 198 -3.83 30.65 -6.20
N LYS A 199 -4.78 30.82 -7.13
CA LYS A 199 -5.35 29.71 -7.93
C LYS A 199 -4.30 29.04 -8.82
N TYR A 200 -3.45 29.82 -9.49
CA TYR A 200 -2.35 29.29 -10.32
C TYR A 200 -1.36 28.48 -9.48
N ILE A 201 -0.89 29.02 -8.35
CA ILE A 201 0.05 28.33 -7.44
C ILE A 201 -0.58 27.04 -6.90
N ALA A 202 -1.86 27.07 -6.54
CA ALA A 202 -2.57 25.86 -6.09
C ALA A 202 -2.63 24.80 -7.19
N LEU A 203 -2.89 25.20 -8.44
CA LEU A 203 -2.97 24.31 -9.59
C LEU A 203 -1.60 23.70 -9.94
N GLU A 204 -0.55 24.52 -9.96
CA GLU A 204 0.84 24.08 -10.18
C GLU A 204 1.29 23.08 -9.10
N ARG A 205 0.96 23.36 -7.84
CA ARG A 205 1.25 22.46 -6.72
C ARG A 205 0.52 21.12 -6.86
N ASN A 206 -0.73 21.14 -7.31
CA ASN A 206 -1.51 19.91 -7.54
C ASN A 206 -0.93 19.11 -8.71
N LEU A 207 -0.51 19.77 -9.79
CA LEU A 207 0.15 19.14 -10.93
C LEU A 207 1.49 18.48 -10.51
N LYS A 208 2.34 19.20 -9.76
CA LYS A 208 3.59 18.64 -9.21
C LYS A 208 3.35 17.44 -8.30
N ARG A 209 2.31 17.47 -7.46
CA ARG A 209 1.92 16.32 -6.61
C ARG A 209 1.46 15.13 -7.45
N ALA A 210 0.60 15.36 -8.42
CA ALA A 210 0.12 14.30 -9.32
C ALA A 210 1.28 13.66 -10.09
N MET A 211 2.26 14.43 -10.56
CA MET A 211 3.48 13.90 -11.19
C MET A 211 4.36 13.09 -10.24
N ARG A 212 4.51 13.51 -8.98
CA ARG A 212 5.25 12.71 -7.98
C ARG A 212 4.57 11.38 -7.68
N LEU A 213 3.25 11.39 -7.53
CA LEU A 213 2.45 10.18 -7.39
C LEU A 213 2.62 9.30 -8.65
N GLN A 214 2.58 9.90 -9.85
CA GLN A 214 2.78 9.19 -11.10
C GLN A 214 4.07 8.35 -11.12
N ILE A 215 5.21 8.93 -10.69
CA ILE A 215 6.51 8.25 -10.66
C ILE A 215 6.51 7.14 -9.60
N ALA A 216 6.02 7.44 -8.39
CA ALA A 216 5.99 6.46 -7.31
C ALA A 216 5.13 5.24 -7.65
N TYR A 217 4.04 5.43 -8.40
CA TYR A 217 3.05 4.39 -8.64
C TYR A 217 3.14 3.69 -10.00
N SER A 218 3.79 4.29 -11.02
CA SER A 218 4.05 3.58 -12.29
C SER A 218 4.85 2.29 -12.08
N ASP A 219 5.74 2.31 -11.10
CA ASP A 219 6.64 1.18 -10.81
C ASP A 219 6.01 0.15 -9.87
N LEU A 220 5.01 0.57 -9.08
CA LEU A 220 4.23 -0.32 -8.23
C LEU A 220 3.17 -1.10 -9.03
N GLN A 221 2.69 -0.58 -10.17
CA GLN A 221 1.72 -1.31 -11.01
C GLN A 221 2.23 -2.69 -11.45
N ILE A 222 3.53 -2.82 -11.72
CA ILE A 222 4.14 -4.11 -12.07
C ILE A 222 4.09 -5.06 -10.86
N ALA A 223 4.37 -4.55 -9.65
CA ALA A 223 4.27 -5.35 -8.43
C ALA A 223 2.83 -5.83 -8.15
N PHE A 224 1.81 -5.05 -8.52
CA PHE A 224 0.39 -5.44 -8.39
C PHE A 224 -0.11 -6.44 -9.42
N LEU A 225 0.64 -6.69 -10.50
CA LEU A 225 0.36 -7.79 -11.42
C LEU A 225 0.87 -9.14 -10.89
N LEU A 226 1.86 -9.11 -10.00
CA LEU A 226 2.45 -10.31 -9.44
C LEU A 226 1.56 -10.85 -8.32
N ARG A 227 1.19 -12.12 -8.44
CA ARG A 227 0.62 -12.92 -7.35
C ARG A 227 1.70 -13.87 -6.88
N PHE A 228 2.02 -13.82 -5.60
CA PHE A 228 3.01 -14.70 -5.01
C PHE A 228 2.33 -16.00 -4.59
N ASP A 229 3.00 -17.11 -4.89
CA ASP A 229 2.59 -18.42 -4.41
C ASP A 229 2.82 -18.52 -2.90
N ASP A 230 1.76 -18.88 -2.18
CA ASP A 230 1.73 -18.99 -0.72
C ASP A 230 1.61 -20.45 -0.23
N ALA A 231 1.84 -21.44 -1.09
CA ALA A 231 1.75 -22.87 -0.75
C ALA A 231 2.52 -23.22 0.53
N ASN A 232 3.78 -22.76 0.67
CA ASN A 232 4.57 -23.01 1.88
C ASN A 232 3.92 -22.44 3.16
N SER A 233 3.25 -21.29 3.05
CA SER A 233 2.58 -20.64 4.19
C SER A 233 1.28 -21.35 4.55
N GLU A 234 0.55 -21.87 3.55
CA GLU A 234 -0.60 -22.75 3.78
C GLU A 234 -0.16 -24.05 4.47
N GLU A 235 0.89 -24.70 3.97
CA GLU A 235 1.44 -25.90 4.61
C GLU A 235 1.88 -25.63 6.05
N LEU A 236 2.53 -24.50 6.30
CA LEU A 236 2.90 -24.06 7.65
C LEU A 236 1.67 -23.91 8.55
N GLN A 237 0.60 -23.31 8.05
CA GLN A 237 -0.63 -23.15 8.83
C GLN A 237 -1.27 -24.50 9.19
N ILE A 238 -1.33 -25.42 8.23
CA ILE A 238 -1.86 -26.77 8.44
C ILE A 238 -0.99 -27.54 9.44
N ALA A 239 0.33 -27.45 9.32
CA ALA A 239 1.27 -28.08 10.23
C ALA A 239 1.15 -27.50 11.65
N ALA A 240 1.16 -26.17 11.78
CA ALA A 240 1.04 -25.49 13.07
C ALA A 240 -0.24 -25.90 13.82
N THR A 241 -1.37 -26.04 13.12
CA THR A 241 -2.66 -26.46 13.69
C THR A 241 -2.60 -27.88 14.27
N LYS A 242 -1.73 -28.75 13.75
CA LYS A 242 -1.55 -30.13 14.24
C LYS A 242 -0.55 -30.20 15.40
N THR A 243 0.46 -29.34 15.39
CA THR A 243 1.61 -29.43 16.30
C THR A 243 1.46 -28.54 17.55
N CYS A 244 0.75 -27.42 17.45
CA CYS A 244 0.60 -26.44 18.53
C CYS A 244 -0.87 -26.30 18.96
N SER A 245 -1.17 -26.62 20.23
CA SER A 245 -2.52 -26.48 20.80
C SER A 245 -3.04 -25.03 20.81
N GLU A 246 -2.12 -24.06 20.80
CA GLU A 246 -2.42 -22.61 20.75
C GLU A 246 -2.39 -22.04 19.33
N ALA A 247 -2.27 -22.86 18.28
CA ALA A 247 -2.19 -22.39 16.90
C ALA A 247 -3.37 -21.48 16.49
N HIS A 248 -4.55 -21.68 17.09
CA HIS A 248 -5.71 -20.82 16.87
C HIS A 248 -5.50 -19.38 17.35
N ALA A 249 -4.68 -19.15 18.37
CA ALA A 249 -4.31 -17.80 18.83
C ALA A 249 -3.41 -17.10 17.81
N PHE A 250 -2.55 -17.86 17.11
CA PHE A 250 -1.65 -17.36 16.09
C PHE A 250 -2.22 -17.54 14.67
N ASN A 251 -3.50 -17.22 14.48
CA ASN A 251 -4.11 -17.30 13.15
C ASN A 251 -3.49 -16.28 12.19
N PHE A 252 -3.09 -16.75 11.01
CA PHE A 252 -2.62 -15.91 9.90
C PHE A 252 -3.28 -16.28 8.56
N ASP A 253 -4.43 -16.97 8.59
CA ASP A 253 -5.20 -17.31 7.38
C ASP A 253 -5.81 -16.04 6.75
N PRO A 254 -5.36 -15.63 5.54
CA PRO A 254 -5.92 -14.47 4.88
C PRO A 254 -7.39 -14.65 4.51
N THR A 255 -7.91 -15.88 4.37
CA THR A 255 -9.33 -16.13 4.05
C THR A 255 -10.28 -15.78 5.19
N SER A 256 -9.77 -15.71 6.42
CA SER A 256 -10.54 -15.26 7.59
C SER A 256 -10.84 -13.75 7.58
N ILE A 257 -10.17 -12.97 6.72
CA ILE A 257 -10.34 -11.52 6.64
C ILE A 257 -11.65 -11.17 5.92
N ASN A 258 -12.61 -10.61 6.67
CA ASN A 258 -13.70 -9.85 6.06
C ASN A 258 -13.20 -8.43 5.72
N TRP A 259 -12.88 -8.18 4.44
CA TRP A 259 -12.30 -6.91 4.00
C TRP A 259 -13.15 -5.69 4.32
N GLU A 260 -14.47 -5.77 4.18
CA GLU A 260 -15.34 -4.63 4.47
C GLU A 260 -15.34 -4.31 5.97
N ALA A 261 -15.57 -5.31 6.81
CA ALA A 261 -15.57 -5.15 8.26
C ALA A 261 -14.20 -4.66 8.77
N TYR A 262 -13.11 -5.24 8.26
CA TYR A 262 -11.76 -4.86 8.62
C TYR A 262 -11.44 -3.41 8.23
N MET A 263 -11.68 -3.04 6.96
CA MET A 263 -11.31 -1.72 6.46
C MET A 263 -12.15 -0.61 7.09
N MET A 264 -13.47 -0.81 7.19
CA MET A 264 -14.40 0.17 7.74
C MET A 264 -14.35 0.26 9.27
N GLY A 265 -14.15 -0.88 9.95
CA GLY A 265 -14.24 -0.97 11.40
C GLY A 265 -12.90 -0.84 12.14
N ALA A 266 -11.79 -1.20 11.50
CA ALA A 266 -10.47 -1.19 12.14
C ALA A 266 -9.47 -0.29 11.41
N HIS A 267 -9.20 -0.56 10.12
CA HIS A 267 -8.09 0.08 9.42
C HIS A 267 -8.27 1.59 9.20
N PHE A 268 -9.38 2.04 8.62
CA PHE A 268 -9.61 3.48 8.42
C PHE A 268 -9.79 4.26 9.72
N PRO A 269 -10.55 3.77 10.74
CA PRO A 269 -10.56 4.38 12.06
C PRO A 269 -9.16 4.47 12.69
N GLY A 270 -8.39 3.39 12.57
CA GLY A 270 -6.99 3.32 13.01
C GLY A 270 -6.13 4.39 12.36
N LEU A 271 -6.23 4.54 11.03
CA LEU A 271 -5.53 5.59 10.28
C LEU A 271 -5.85 6.99 10.80
N VAL A 272 -7.13 7.27 11.06
CA VAL A 272 -7.54 8.57 11.60
C VAL A 272 -6.96 8.78 13.01
N LYS A 273 -7.08 7.77 13.88
CA LYS A 273 -6.67 7.83 15.29
C LYS A 273 -5.16 7.93 15.48
N HIS A 274 -4.40 7.11 14.77
CA HIS A 274 -2.97 6.91 15.03
C HIS A 274 -2.06 7.75 14.13
N VAL A 275 -2.53 8.12 12.94
CA VAL A 275 -1.67 8.72 11.90
C VAL A 275 -2.05 10.16 11.56
N LEU A 276 -3.34 10.50 11.60
CA LEU A 276 -3.87 11.78 11.12
C LEU A 276 -4.04 12.88 12.17
N LYS A 277 -3.30 12.79 13.28
CA LYS A 277 -3.27 13.82 14.34
C LYS A 277 -3.08 15.24 13.79
#